data_AF-A0A388NPN9-F1
#
_entry.id   AF-A0A388NPN9-F1
#
_cell.length_a   1.000
_cell.length_b   1.000
_cell.length_c   1.000
_cell.angle_alpha   90.00
_cell.angle_beta   90.00
_cell.angle_gamma   90.00
#
_symmetry.space_group_name_H-M   'P 1'
#
loop_
_entity.id
_entity.type
_entity.pdbx_description
1 polymer ?
#
loop_
_entity_poly.entity_id
_entity_poly.type
_entity_poly.pdbx_seq_one_letter_code
_entity_poly.pdbx_strand_id
1 'polypeptide(L)'
;MLSGFTGEGSKTVLPAKSMAKISTRLVPNQDPAKVATQMRGIPRAACATLRALDTQPAVRRASSVVDRNSPGMQAAVPRNMHTVFGKAPVLVREGGSVPIVGLMRHPLKHRYSDAGICAAR
;
A
#
# COMPACT_ATOMS: atom_id res chain seq x y z
N MET A 1 10.27 12.64 -10.51
CA MET A 1 9.57 12.54 -11.82
C MET A 1 9.38 13.94 -12.34
N LEU A 2 9.52 14.17 -13.65
CA LEU A 2 9.65 15.51 -14.22
C LEU A 2 9.03 15.60 -15.61
N SER A 3 8.71 16.82 -16.04
CA SER A 3 8.42 17.23 -17.41
C SER A 3 8.71 18.72 -17.55
N GLY A 4 9.03 19.18 -18.75
CA GLY A 4 9.25 20.62 -19.01
C GLY A 4 10.47 21.18 -18.29
N PHE A 5 10.38 22.47 -17.95
CA PHE A 5 11.39 23.19 -17.21
C PHE A 5 11.10 23.10 -15.69
N THR A 6 12.08 22.70 -14.89
CA THR A 6 11.92 22.45 -13.45
C THR A 6 12.90 23.23 -12.58
N GLY A 7 13.57 24.23 -13.15
CA GLY A 7 14.48 25.14 -12.44
C GLY A 7 13.83 26.47 -12.08
N GLU A 8 14.61 27.37 -11.49
CA GLU A 8 14.17 28.74 -11.21
C GLU A 8 14.11 29.60 -12.48
N GLY A 9 13.20 30.59 -12.50
CA GLY A 9 12.96 31.44 -13.67
C GLY A 9 11.85 30.91 -14.58
N SER A 10 11.82 31.37 -15.84
CA SER A 10 10.80 30.98 -16.82
C SER A 10 11.43 30.51 -18.13
N LYS A 11 10.79 29.52 -18.77
CA LYS A 11 11.21 29.00 -20.07
C LYS A 11 9.98 28.63 -20.90
N THR A 12 9.86 29.21 -22.08
CA THR A 12 8.78 28.94 -23.04
C THR A 12 9.08 27.64 -23.80
N VAL A 13 8.90 26.51 -23.12
CA VAL A 13 9.18 25.18 -23.68
C VAL A 13 7.91 24.35 -23.82
N LEU A 14 7.81 23.62 -24.94
CA LEU A 14 6.81 22.57 -25.15
C LEU A 14 7.47 21.20 -24.90
N PRO A 15 7.30 20.59 -23.72
CA PRO A 15 7.94 19.32 -23.43
C PRO A 15 7.38 18.19 -24.28
N ALA A 16 8.26 17.45 -24.95
CA ALA A 16 7.88 16.31 -25.77
C ALA A 16 7.49 15.05 -24.96
N LYS A 17 7.86 14.99 -23.67
CA LYS A 17 7.63 13.83 -22.79
C LYS A 17 7.32 14.29 -21.36
N SER A 18 6.52 13.50 -20.65
CA SER A 18 6.22 13.67 -19.23
C SER A 18 6.20 12.32 -18.51
N MET A 19 6.44 12.34 -17.19
CA MET A 19 6.47 11.13 -16.36
C MET A 19 5.67 11.34 -15.07
N ALA A 20 4.94 10.31 -14.64
CA ALA A 20 4.16 10.31 -13.39
C ALA A 20 4.38 9.01 -12.59
N LYS A 21 4.55 9.15 -11.26
CA LYS A 21 4.74 8.02 -10.34
C LYS A 21 3.46 7.89 -9.56
N ILE A 22 2.75 6.81 -9.80
CA ILE A 22 1.46 6.59 -9.16
C ILE A 22 1.57 5.32 -8.33
N SER A 23 1.21 5.42 -7.06
CA SER A 23 1.04 4.29 -6.16
C SER A 23 -0.38 4.32 -5.62
N THR A 24 -0.97 3.14 -5.43
CA THR A 24 -2.29 2.99 -4.81
C THR A 24 -2.18 2.02 -3.64
N ARG A 25 -2.88 2.33 -2.55
CA ARG A 25 -3.03 1.41 -1.42
C ARG A 25 -4.15 0.44 -1.75
N LEU A 26 -3.89 -0.85 -1.57
CA LEU A 26 -4.88 -1.88 -1.76
C LEU A 26 -5.57 -2.21 -0.43
N VAL A 27 -6.87 -2.42 -0.51
CA VAL A 27 -7.72 -2.88 0.59
C VAL A 27 -8.06 -4.36 0.43
N PRO A 28 -8.61 -5.03 1.45
CA PRO A 28 -8.95 -6.45 1.38
C PRO A 28 -9.81 -6.80 0.17
N ASN A 29 -9.59 -8.00 -0.36
CA ASN A 29 -10.29 -8.56 -1.53
C ASN A 29 -9.98 -7.89 -2.87
N GLN A 30 -9.02 -6.96 -2.93
CA GLN A 30 -8.50 -6.46 -4.20
C GLN A 30 -7.36 -7.33 -4.73
N ASP A 31 -7.45 -7.70 -6.00
CA ASP A 31 -6.37 -8.38 -6.72
C ASP A 31 -5.35 -7.34 -7.23
N PRO A 32 -4.10 -7.34 -6.73
CA PRO A 32 -3.05 -6.44 -7.23
C PRO A 32 -2.83 -6.55 -8.73
N ALA A 33 -3.14 -7.72 -9.30
CA ALA A 33 -2.99 -7.95 -10.70
C ALA A 33 -3.99 -7.14 -11.53
N LYS A 34 -5.28 -7.28 -11.19
CA LYS A 34 -6.38 -6.55 -11.81
C LYS A 34 -6.23 -5.04 -11.64
N VAL A 35 -5.90 -4.58 -10.43
CA VAL A 35 -5.72 -3.14 -10.17
C VAL A 35 -4.61 -2.55 -11.04
N ALA A 36 -3.46 -3.22 -11.16
CA ALA A 36 -2.40 -2.71 -12.03
C ALA A 36 -2.80 -2.67 -13.51
N THR A 37 -3.63 -3.60 -13.98
CA THR A 37 -4.17 -3.56 -15.35
C THR A 37 -5.12 -2.38 -15.54
N GLN A 38 -6.02 -2.15 -14.57
CA GLN A 38 -6.91 -0.98 -14.59
C GLN A 38 -6.11 0.32 -14.59
N MET A 39 -5.10 0.44 -13.72
CA MET A 39 -4.24 1.63 -13.63
C MET A 39 -3.50 1.94 -14.93
N ARG A 40 -3.02 0.91 -15.65
CA ARG A 40 -2.38 1.10 -16.97
C ARG A 40 -3.35 1.57 -18.05
N GLY A 41 -4.65 1.28 -17.91
CA GLY A 41 -5.68 1.71 -18.85
C GLY A 41 -6.08 3.17 -18.69
N ILE A 42 -5.99 3.73 -17.47
CA ILE A 42 -6.48 5.08 -17.15
C ILE A 42 -5.90 6.17 -18.07
N PRO A 43 -4.57 6.28 -18.29
CA PRO A 43 -4.04 7.38 -19.09
C PRO A 43 -4.55 7.38 -20.54
N ARG A 44 -4.72 6.18 -21.13
CA ARG A 44 -5.25 6.03 -22.50
C ARG A 44 -6.72 6.40 -22.57
N ALA A 45 -7.50 6.06 -21.56
CA ALA A 45 -8.92 6.45 -21.49
C ALA A 45 -9.11 7.95 -21.21
N ALA A 46 -8.23 8.55 -20.40
CA ALA A 46 -8.35 9.93 -19.96
C ALA A 46 -7.81 10.95 -20.97
N CYS A 47 -6.90 10.56 -21.87
CA CYS A 47 -6.25 11.47 -22.80
C CYS A 47 -6.22 10.91 -24.23
N ALA A 48 -7.15 11.40 -25.06
CA ALA A 48 -7.26 10.99 -26.46
C ALA A 48 -6.03 11.38 -27.32
N THR A 49 -5.25 12.36 -26.89
CA THR A 49 -4.06 12.85 -27.62
C THR A 49 -2.76 12.16 -27.18
N LEU A 50 -2.84 11.19 -26.26
CA LEU A 50 -1.68 10.46 -25.76
C LEU A 50 -1.05 9.61 -26.88
N ARG A 51 0.09 10.08 -27.43
CA ARG A 51 0.78 9.42 -28.54
C ARG A 51 1.51 8.13 -28.14
N ALA A 52 2.17 8.15 -26.99
CA ALA A 52 2.96 7.02 -26.50
C ALA A 52 2.83 6.94 -24.97
N LEU A 53 2.78 5.70 -24.46
CA LEU A 53 2.72 5.41 -23.03
C LEU A 53 3.64 4.23 -22.75
N ASP A 54 4.67 4.49 -21.94
CA ASP A 54 5.52 3.46 -21.34
C ASP A 54 5.15 3.32 -19.86
N THR A 55 5.04 2.08 -19.38
CA THR A 55 4.67 1.80 -17.99
C THR A 55 5.62 0.79 -17.37
N GLN A 56 6.27 1.19 -16.29
CA GLN A 56 7.06 0.27 -15.47
C GLN A 56 6.22 -0.29 -14.33
N PRO A 57 6.18 -1.63 -14.14
CA PRO A 57 5.43 -2.23 -13.05
C PRO A 57 6.09 -1.90 -11.71
N ALA A 58 5.33 -1.28 -10.81
CA ALA A 58 5.69 -1.15 -9.41
C ALA A 58 5.42 -2.47 -8.65
N VAL A 59 5.95 -2.55 -7.42
CA VAL A 59 5.70 -3.64 -6.47
C VAL A 59 4.19 -3.88 -6.31
N ARG A 60 3.72 -5.09 -6.67
CA ARG A 60 2.33 -5.53 -6.52
C ARG A 60 2.21 -6.42 -5.29
N ARG A 61 1.47 -5.99 -4.27
CA ARG A 61 1.28 -6.77 -3.04
C ARG A 61 -0.16 -6.66 -2.55
N ALA A 62 -0.71 -7.79 -2.12
CA ALA A 62 -2.03 -7.82 -1.53
C ALA A 62 -2.04 -7.14 -0.16
N SER A 63 -3.18 -6.56 0.22
CA SER A 63 -3.43 -6.11 1.58
C SER A 63 -3.33 -7.29 2.56
N SER A 64 -2.83 -7.04 3.76
CA SER A 64 -2.78 -8.05 4.83
C SER A 64 -3.81 -7.72 5.91
N VAL A 65 -4.57 -8.71 6.37
CA VAL A 65 -5.52 -8.59 7.47
C VAL A 65 -5.31 -9.72 8.45
N VAL A 66 -5.27 -9.35 9.72
CA VAL A 66 -5.16 -10.24 10.88
C VAL A 66 -6.54 -10.68 11.35
N ASP A 67 -6.67 -11.95 11.71
CA ASP A 67 -7.79 -12.43 12.50
C ASP A 67 -7.56 -12.10 13.99
N ARG A 68 -8.45 -11.31 14.58
CA ARG A 68 -8.39 -10.88 15.98
C ARG A 68 -8.61 -12.04 16.96
N ASN A 69 -9.21 -13.13 16.50
CA ASN A 69 -9.46 -14.33 17.28
C ASN A 69 -8.33 -15.35 17.16
N SER A 70 -7.25 -15.02 16.44
CA SER A 70 -6.10 -15.90 16.35
C SER A 70 -5.42 -16.07 17.73
N PRO A 71 -4.86 -17.26 18.02
CA PRO A 71 -4.18 -17.49 19.31
C PRO A 71 -3.10 -16.45 19.63
N GLY A 72 -2.34 -16.01 18.62
CA GLY A 72 -1.32 -14.97 18.79
C GLY A 72 -1.89 -13.61 19.20
N MET A 73 -3.02 -13.21 18.63
CA MET A 73 -3.68 -11.96 19.00
C MET A 73 -4.30 -12.01 20.39
N GLN A 74 -4.94 -13.13 20.74
CA GLN A 74 -5.53 -13.35 22.07
C GLN A 74 -4.46 -13.40 23.17
N ALA A 75 -3.26 -13.88 22.87
CA ALA A 75 -2.14 -13.88 23.81
C ALA A 75 -1.51 -12.48 23.96
N ALA A 76 -1.29 -11.78 22.85
CA ALA A 76 -0.55 -10.51 22.85
C ALA A 76 -1.36 -9.33 23.42
N VAL A 77 -2.64 -9.22 23.06
CA VAL A 77 -3.40 -7.96 23.16
C VAL A 77 -4.03 -7.73 24.55
N PRO A 78 -4.79 -8.67 25.14
CA PRO A 78 -5.55 -8.39 26.36
C PRO A 78 -4.67 -8.32 27.62
N ARG A 79 -3.65 -9.19 27.71
CA ARG A 79 -2.87 -9.38 28.95
C ARG A 79 -1.48 -8.76 28.89
N ASN A 80 -0.73 -8.98 27.82
CA ASN A 80 0.69 -8.61 27.80
C ASN A 80 0.89 -7.10 27.63
N MET A 81 0.16 -6.47 26.70
CA MET A 81 0.31 -5.02 26.47
C MET A 81 -0.19 -4.18 27.65
N HIS A 82 -1.29 -4.58 28.30
CA HIS A 82 -1.73 -3.90 29.53
C HIS A 82 -0.71 -4.06 30.66
N THR A 83 -0.10 -5.24 30.80
CA THR A 83 0.92 -5.49 31.84
C THR A 83 2.15 -4.60 31.65
N VAL A 84 2.58 -4.36 30.40
CA VAL A 84 3.78 -3.57 30.10
C VAL A 84 3.50 -2.06 30.09
N PHE A 85 2.37 -1.63 29.52
CA PHE A 85 2.09 -0.21 29.26
C PHE A 85 1.00 0.39 30.15
N GLY A 86 0.40 -0.40 31.06
CA GLY A 86 -0.64 0.05 31.99
C GLY A 86 -1.97 0.46 31.33
N LYS A 87 -2.13 0.21 30.02
CA LYS A 87 -3.33 0.55 29.25
C LYS A 87 -3.70 -0.57 28.30
N ALA A 88 -5.00 -0.78 28.10
CA ALA A 88 -5.49 -1.70 27.09
C ALA A 88 -5.15 -1.17 25.68
N PRO A 89 -4.53 -1.97 24.81
CA PRO A 89 -4.23 -1.55 23.45
C PRO A 89 -5.50 -1.45 22.60
N VAL A 90 -5.49 -0.55 21.62
CA VAL A 90 -6.53 -0.48 20.59
C VAL A 90 -6.04 -1.18 19.34
N LEU A 91 -6.86 -2.09 18.81
CA LEU A 91 -6.58 -2.77 17.55
C LEU A 91 -6.91 -1.84 16.38
N VAL A 92 -5.89 -1.33 15.73
CA VAL A 92 -6.02 -0.45 14.57
C VAL A 92 -5.59 -1.17 13.30
N ARG A 93 -6.07 -0.65 12.16
CA ARG A 93 -5.53 -1.00 10.84
C ARG A 93 -4.63 0.15 10.40
N GLU A 94 -3.51 -0.21 9.79
CA GLU A 94 -2.55 0.76 9.27
C GLU A 94 -2.65 0.88 7.76
N GLY A 95 -2.50 2.11 7.26
CA GLY A 95 -2.39 2.38 5.82
C GLY A 95 -1.01 2.03 5.24
N GLY A 96 -0.05 1.65 6.10
CA GLY A 96 1.28 1.20 5.72
C GLY A 96 1.28 -0.10 4.91
N SER A 97 2.46 -0.51 4.45
CA SER A 97 2.61 -1.82 3.82
C SER A 97 3.92 -2.45 4.22
N VAL A 98 3.83 -3.63 4.84
CA VAL A 98 4.96 -4.47 5.24
C VAL A 98 4.89 -5.76 4.41
N PRO A 99 5.65 -5.86 3.31
CA PRO A 99 5.55 -6.94 2.33
C PRO A 99 5.59 -8.38 2.85
N ILE A 100 6.41 -8.62 3.87
CA ILE A 100 6.67 -9.96 4.40
C ILE A 100 5.42 -10.56 5.07
N VAL A 101 4.50 -9.73 5.54
CA VAL A 101 3.28 -10.15 6.24
C VAL A 101 2.38 -10.99 5.35
N GLY A 102 2.18 -10.54 4.10
CA GLY A 102 1.40 -11.31 3.11
C GLY A 102 2.10 -12.59 2.66
N LEU A 103 3.44 -12.59 2.65
CA LEU A 103 4.24 -13.76 2.28
C LEU A 103 4.20 -14.84 3.38
N MET A 104 4.28 -14.46 4.65
CA MET A 104 4.26 -15.40 5.78
C MET A 104 2.96 -16.21 5.89
N ARG A 105 1.85 -15.72 5.30
CA ARG A 105 0.55 -16.41 5.31
C ARG A 105 0.54 -17.72 4.49
N HIS A 106 1.34 -17.82 3.42
CA HIS A 106 1.32 -18.97 2.51
C HIS A 106 2.14 -20.18 2.99
N PRO A 107 3.40 -20.05 3.47
CA PRO A 107 4.22 -21.19 3.87
C PRO A 107 3.88 -21.71 5.27
N LEU A 108 3.45 -20.84 6.20
CA LEU A 108 3.31 -21.26 7.60
C LEU A 108 1.98 -21.95 7.92
N LYS A 109 0.97 -21.92 7.02
CA LYS A 109 -0.45 -22.31 7.28
C LYS A 109 -1.06 -21.71 8.56
N HIS A 110 -0.31 -20.87 9.26
CA HIS A 110 -0.65 -20.16 10.47
C HIS A 110 -1.06 -18.75 10.05
N ARG A 111 -2.09 -18.22 10.71
CA ARG A 111 -2.58 -16.85 10.50
C ARG A 111 -1.61 -15.82 11.10
N TYR A 112 -0.34 -15.80 10.68
CA TYR A 112 0.61 -14.76 11.07
C TYR A 112 0.30 -13.48 10.30
N SER A 113 0.21 -12.39 11.06
CA SER A 113 -0.40 -11.17 10.55
C SER A 113 0.00 -9.99 11.43
N ASP A 114 0.25 -8.86 10.79
CA ASP A 114 0.78 -7.63 11.38
C ASP A 114 -0.38 -6.76 11.82
N ALA A 115 -0.50 -6.55 13.12
CA ALA A 115 -1.44 -5.62 13.72
C ALA A 115 -0.63 -4.39 14.15
N GLY A 116 -0.92 -3.23 13.54
CA GLY A 116 -0.51 -1.97 14.14
C GLY A 116 -1.20 -1.87 15.50
N ILE A 117 -0.42 -1.78 16.57
CA ILE A 117 -0.95 -1.59 17.91
C ILE A 117 -0.67 -0.14 18.29
N CYS A 118 -1.73 0.66 18.38
CA CYS A 118 -1.64 2.02 18.86
C CYS A 118 -2.07 2.02 20.33
N ALA A 119 -1.25 2.60 21.21
CA ALA A 119 -1.62 2.78 22.61
C ALA A 119 -2.81 3.76 22.69
N ALA A 120 -3.83 3.40 23.46
CA ALA A 120 -4.97 4.28 23.70
C ALA A 120 -4.50 5.61 24.31
N ARG A 121 -4.95 6.74 23.73
CA ARG A 121 -4.74 8.08 24.32
C ARG A 121 -5.38 8.13 25.69
#